data_AF-A0AAE3QHE7-F1
#
_entry.id   AF-A0AAE3QHE7-F1
#
_cell.length_a   1.000
_cell.length_b   1.000
_cell.length_c   1.000
_cell.angle_alpha   90.00
_cell.angle_beta   90.00
_cell.angle_gamma   90.00
#
_symmetry.space_group_name_H-M   'P 1'
#
loop_
_entity.id
_entity.type
_entity.pdbx_description
1 polymer ?
#
loop_
_entity_poly.entity_id
_entity_poly.type
_entity_poly.pdbx_seq_one_letter_code
_entity_poly.pdbx_strand_id
1 'polypeptide(L)' 'MTEMLDRVATEGLTRVWSVTAFCLRHRIDEDEEQRLLQLFGPFATACELLHNARRAPKFR' A
#
# COMPACT_ATOMS: atom_id res chain seq x y z
N MET A 1 16.19 -22.08 -10.33
CA MET A 1 16.16 -21.13 -11.45
C MET A 1 14.90 -20.29 -11.25
N THR A 2 14.94 -19.35 -10.32
CA THR A 2 13.74 -18.65 -9.81
C THR A 2 13.98 -17.15 -9.77
N GLU A 3 14.27 -16.56 -10.93
CA GLU A 3 14.49 -15.12 -11.05
C GLU A 3 13.80 -14.61 -12.32
N MET A 4 12.47 -14.56 -12.29
CA MET A 4 11.71 -13.90 -13.37
C MET A 4 10.36 -13.32 -12.92
N LEU A 5 10.13 -13.16 -11.62
CA LEU A 5 8.88 -12.56 -11.09
C LEU A 5 9.04 -11.15 -10.51
N ASP A 6 10.26 -10.62 -10.38
CA ASP A 6 10.49 -9.40 -9.58
C ASP A 6 10.55 -8.09 -10.39
N ARG A 7 10.81 -8.16 -11.70
CA ARG A 7 10.94 -6.95 -12.53
C ARG A 7 9.61 -6.30 -12.92
N VAL A 8 8.52 -7.08 -12.99
CA VAL A 8 7.20 -6.56 -13.35
C VAL A 8 6.47 -5.99 -12.14
N ALA A 9 6.77 -6.46 -10.93
CA ALA A 9 6.24 -5.90 -9.70
C ALA A 9 6.79 -4.48 -9.45
N THR A 10 8.06 -4.24 -9.76
CA THR A 10 8.76 -2.98 -9.48
C THR A 10 8.19 -1.78 -10.25
N GLU A 11 7.75 -1.97 -11.51
CA GLU A 11 7.09 -0.91 -12.28
C GLU A 11 5.71 -0.53 -11.71
N GLY A 12 5.01 -1.50 -11.12
CA GLY A 12 3.74 -1.25 -10.43
C GLY A 12 3.91 -0.63 -9.04
N LEU A 13 5.04 -0.88 -8.38
CA LEU A 13 5.37 -0.41 -7.04
C LEU A 13 5.71 1.10 -7.02
N THR A 14 6.39 1.62 -8.05
CA THR A 14 6.69 3.06 -8.13
C THR A 14 5.51 3.90 -8.62
N ARG A 15 4.43 3.27 -9.09
CA ARG A 15 3.21 3.98 -9.49
C ARG A 15 2.63 4.74 -8.31
N VAL A 16 2.31 6.02 -8.52
CA VAL A 16 1.60 6.85 -7.53
C VAL A 16 0.12 6.48 -7.50
N TRP A 17 -0.40 6.28 -6.30
CA TRP A 17 -1.80 5.98 -6.01
C TRP A 17 -2.39 7.05 -5.09
N SER A 18 -3.69 7.29 -5.23
CA SER A 18 -4.46 7.92 -4.16
C SER A 18 -4.54 6.94 -2.99
N VAL A 19 -4.25 7.44 -1.79
CA VAL A 19 -4.27 6.61 -0.56
C VAL A 19 -5.64 5.97 -0.37
N THR A 20 -6.73 6.72 -0.58
CA THR A 20 -8.11 6.20 -0.49
C THR A 20 -8.39 5.12 -1.53
N ALA A 21 -7.98 5.33 -2.80
CA ALA A 21 -8.17 4.32 -3.85
C ALA A 21 -7.39 3.03 -3.55
N PHE A 22 -6.20 3.16 -2.96
CA PHE A 22 -5.41 2.03 -2.50
C PHE A 22 -6.09 1.31 -1.32
N CYS A 23 -6.54 2.05 -0.29
CA CYS A 23 -7.17 1.48 0.89
C CYS A 23 -8.44 0.70 0.53
N LEU A 24 -9.28 1.25 -0.34
CA LEU A 24 -10.47 0.58 -0.89
C LEU A 24 -10.12 -0.74 -1.60
N ARG A 25 -9.07 -0.75 -2.42
CA ARG A 25 -8.64 -1.94 -3.16
C ARG A 25 -8.03 -3.01 -2.26
N HIS A 26 -7.27 -2.60 -1.25
CA HIS A 26 -6.52 -3.50 -0.36
C HIS A 26 -7.30 -3.91 0.90
N ARG A 27 -8.53 -3.38 1.07
CA ARG A 27 -9.39 -3.56 2.25
C ARG A 27 -8.65 -3.16 3.54
N ILE A 28 -8.02 -1.99 3.48
CA ILE A 28 -7.40 -1.35 4.63
C ILE A 28 -8.52 -0.70 5.45
N ASP A 29 -8.47 -0.85 6.78
CA ASP A 29 -9.42 -0.23 7.69
C ASP A 29 -9.25 1.29 7.73
N GLU A 30 -10.32 2.02 8.08
CA GLU A 30 -10.34 3.49 8.07
C GLU A 30 -9.26 4.10 8.98
N ASP A 31 -8.98 3.51 10.15
CA ASP A 31 -7.89 3.95 11.03
C ASP A 31 -6.53 3.93 10.35
N GLU A 32 -6.24 2.88 9.57
CA GLU A 32 -4.98 2.75 8.85
C GLU A 32 -4.98 3.62 7.59
N GLU A 33 -6.12 3.84 6.93
CA GLU A 33 -6.24 4.86 5.87
C GLU A 33 -5.89 6.26 6.40
N GLN A 34 -6.45 6.66 7.53
CA GLN A 34 -6.15 7.95 8.15
C GLN A 34 -4.66 8.06 8.52
N ARG A 35 -4.06 6.98 9.01
CA ARG A 35 -2.63 6.93 9.30
C ARG A 35 -1.77 7.07 8.04
N LEU A 36 -2.12 6.38 6.96
CA LEU A 36 -1.43 6.49 5.67
C LEU A 36 -1.58 7.90 5.09
N LEU A 37 -2.75 8.52 5.20
CA LEU A 37 -2.99 9.91 4.82
C LEU A 37 -2.14 10.89 5.64
N GLN A 38 -1.94 10.64 6.93
CA GLN A 38 -1.06 11.48 7.77
C GLN A 38 0.42 11.30 7.44
N LEU A 39 0.84 10.09 7.06
CA LEU A 39 2.24 9.78 6.75
C LEU A 39 2.65 10.31 5.37
N PHE A 40 1.81 10.11 4.36
CA PHE A 40 2.17 10.39 2.97
C PHE A 40 1.35 11.52 2.33
N GLY A 41 0.22 11.91 2.93
CA GLY A 41 -0.76 12.79 2.32
C GLY A 41 -1.72 12.04 1.39
N PRO A 42 -2.44 12.75 0.51
CA PRO A 42 -3.48 12.15 -0.35
C PRO A 42 -2.96 11.21 -1.44
N PHE A 43 -1.66 11.27 -1.78
CA PHE A 43 -1.04 10.45 -2.81
C PHE A 43 0.29 9.89 -2.34
N ALA A 44 0.54 8.61 -2.65
CA ALA A 44 1.79 7.92 -2.31
C ALA A 44 2.08 6.82 -3.31
N THR A 45 3.33 6.36 -3.41
CA THR A 45 3.63 5.22 -4.29
C THR A 45 3.05 3.92 -3.74
N ALA A 46 2.70 2.99 -4.62
CA ALA A 46 2.25 1.66 -4.19
C ALA A 46 3.29 0.96 -3.30
N CYS A 47 4.57 1.18 -3.54
CA CYS A 47 5.67 0.66 -2.73
C CYS A 47 5.57 1.19 -1.30
N GLU A 48 5.50 2.52 -1.15
CA GLU A 48 5.37 3.17 0.16
C GLU A 48 4.13 2.69 0.90
N LEU A 49 2.99 2.62 0.22
CA LEU A 49 1.73 2.16 0.79
C LEU A 49 1.80 0.69 1.18
N LEU A 50 2.30 -0.21 0.33
CA LEU A 50 2.41 -1.63 0.65
C LEU A 50 3.40 -1.90 1.79
N HIS A 51 4.47 -1.13 1.87
CA HIS A 51 5.48 -1.30 2.90
C HIS A 51 5.01 -0.79 4.27
N ASN A 52 4.18 0.25 4.29
CA ASN A 52 3.74 0.91 5.52
C ASN A 52 2.33 0.55 5.95
N ALA A 53 1.49 0.06 5.04
CA ALA A 53 0.15 -0.41 5.34
C ALA A 53 0.24 -1.63 6.24
N ARG A 54 -0.13 -1.43 7.51
CA ARG A 54 -0.23 -2.50 8.49
C ARG A 54 -1.66 -3.00 8.45
N ARG A 55 -1.87 -4.25 8.03
CA ARG A 55 -3.11 -4.95 8.40
C ARG A 55 -3.08 -5.12 9.90
N ALA A 56 -4.07 -4.56 10.59
CA ALA A 56 -4.23 -4.80 12.02
C ALA A 56 -4.21 -6.32 12.25
N PRO A 57 -3.32 -6.85 13.11
CA PRO A 57 -3.39 -8.25 13.47
C PRO A 57 -4.74 -8.46 14.16
N LYS A 58 -5.62 -9.24 13.54
CA LYS A 58 -6.84 -9.71 14.19
C LYS A 58 -6.44 -10.66 15.31
N PHE A 59 -6.09 -10.11 16.48
CA PHE A 59 -6.02 -10.90 17.69
C PHE A 59 -7.45 -11.33 18.02
N ARG A 60 -7.71 -12.64 17.84
CA ARG A 60 -8.89 -13.34 18.33
C ARG A 60 -8.73 -13.66 19.81
#